data_AF-A0A1U8P3K6-F1
#
_entry.id   AF-A0A1U8P3K6-F1
#
_cell.length_a   1.000
_cell.length_b   1.000
_cell.length_c   1.000
_cell.angle_alpha   90.00
_cell.angle_beta   90.00
_cell.angle_gamma   90.00
#
_symmetry.space_group_name_H-M   'P 1'
#
loop_
_entity.id
_entity.type
_entity.pdbx_description
1 polymer ?
#
loop_
_entity_poly.entity_id
_entity_poly.type
_entity_poly.pdbx_seq_one_letter_code
_entity_poly.pdbx_strand_id
1 'polypeptide(L)'
;MTSEAAEIMEKLKDKKAKYEAIASSDSFVHLDDINNRIITEVLDPERYGRVRFQGSFVNQTQYFESNSQQYMPSGSQAPAEVQRLRDQMAQMQAGTDERIVLLKAEAERKYEELQVQLKAEAAAREAEQNKKYDALQLQLQNMMKMFQQSQNLPS
;
A
#
# COMPACT_ATOMS: atom_id res chain seq x y z
N MET A 1 11.97 -29.48 -19.24
CA MET A 1 11.60 -28.50 -18.20
C MET A 1 12.35 -27.21 -18.47
N THR A 2 11.75 -26.27 -19.22
CA THR A 2 12.39 -24.98 -19.56
C THR A 2 11.40 -23.92 -20.05
N SER A 3 10.22 -24.28 -20.55
CA SER A 3 9.26 -23.32 -21.13
C SER A 3 8.53 -22.46 -20.10
N GLU A 4 8.11 -23.05 -18.99
CA GLU A 4 7.29 -22.36 -17.98
C GLU A 4 8.08 -21.27 -17.24
N ALA A 5 9.36 -21.54 -16.93
CA ALA A 5 10.24 -20.58 -16.29
C ALA A 5 10.59 -19.39 -17.23
N ALA A 6 10.72 -19.65 -18.54
CA ALA A 6 10.93 -18.59 -19.54
C ALA A 6 9.69 -17.70 -19.68
N GLU A 7 8.50 -18.31 -19.71
CA GLU A 7 7.22 -17.58 -19.81
C GLU A 7 6.97 -16.68 -18.58
N ILE A 8 7.33 -17.13 -17.37
CA ILE A 8 7.22 -16.32 -16.15
C ILE A 8 8.19 -15.14 -16.16
N MET A 9 9.42 -15.34 -16.66
CA MET A 9 10.43 -14.28 -16.75
C MET A 9 10.02 -13.19 -17.74
N GLU A 10 9.42 -13.58 -18.87
CA GLU A 10 8.91 -12.66 -19.89
C GLU A 10 7.75 -11.80 -19.35
N LYS A 11 6.79 -12.43 -18.66
CA LYS A 11 5.67 -11.72 -17.98
C LYS A 11 6.15 -10.74 -16.89
N LEU A 12 7.25 -11.04 -16.21
CA LEU A 12 7.85 -10.14 -15.21
C LEU A 12 8.50 -8.91 -15.86
N LYS A 13 9.15 -9.09 -17.02
CA LYS A 13 9.81 -8.02 -17.76
C LYS A 13 8.81 -7.01 -18.31
N ASP A 14 7.68 -7.49 -18.84
CA ASP A 14 6.57 -6.64 -19.30
C ASP A 14 5.92 -5.84 -18.16
N LYS A 15 5.72 -6.47 -17.00
CA LYS A 15 5.16 -5.75 -15.83
C LYS A 15 6.10 -4.65 -15.33
N LYS A 16 7.42 -4.91 -15.30
CA LYS A 16 8.42 -3.89 -14.90
C LYS A 16 8.39 -2.68 -15.83
N ALA A 17 8.36 -2.91 -17.15
CA ALA A 17 8.27 -1.84 -18.14
C ALA A 17 6.98 -1.01 -17.98
N LYS A 18 5.85 -1.65 -17.65
CA LYS A 18 4.58 -0.94 -17.39
C LYS A 18 4.65 -0.04 -16.15
N TYR A 19 5.29 -0.47 -15.07
CA TYR A 19 5.45 0.35 -13.86
C TYR A 19 6.47 1.49 -14.04
N GLU A 20 7.55 1.24 -14.79
CA GLU A 20 8.57 2.26 -15.09
C GLU A 20 8.01 3.34 -16.04
N ALA A 21 7.13 2.97 -16.98
CA ALA A 21 6.40 3.92 -17.81
C ALA A 21 5.41 4.78 -17.01
N ILE A 22 4.76 4.22 -15.97
CA ILE A 22 3.86 5.00 -15.08
C ILE A 22 4.70 5.94 -14.21
N ALA A 23 5.83 5.49 -13.66
CA ALA A 23 6.74 6.35 -12.89
C ALA A 23 7.40 7.44 -13.75
N SER A 24 7.60 7.19 -15.05
CA SER A 24 8.11 8.18 -16.01
C SER A 24 7.03 9.12 -16.56
N SER A 25 5.74 8.73 -16.48
CA SER A 25 4.60 9.54 -16.93
C SER A 25 3.89 10.27 -15.79
N ASP A 26 4.19 9.93 -14.53
CA ASP A 26 3.99 10.85 -13.40
C ASP A 26 5.06 11.94 -13.51
N SER A 27 4.84 12.79 -14.51
CA SER A 27 5.23 14.19 -14.54
C SER A 27 5.28 14.69 -13.11
N PHE A 28 6.50 14.78 -12.58
CA PHE A 28 6.82 15.43 -11.33
C PHE A 28 5.95 16.67 -11.21
N VAL A 29 4.94 16.62 -10.36
CA VAL A 29 4.14 17.78 -10.05
C VAL A 29 5.08 18.64 -9.22
N HIS A 30 5.83 19.51 -9.91
CA HIS A 30 6.72 20.46 -9.29
C HIS A 30 5.88 21.24 -8.28
N LEU A 31 6.19 21.14 -7.00
CA LEU A 31 5.44 21.84 -5.94
C LEU A 31 5.34 23.34 -6.22
N ASP A 32 6.33 23.90 -6.93
CA ASP A 32 6.36 25.29 -7.35
C ASP A 32 5.33 25.61 -8.46
N ASP A 33 4.98 24.66 -9.34
CA ASP A 33 3.93 24.84 -10.36
C ASP A 33 2.52 24.85 -9.73
N ILE A 34 2.30 24.09 -8.65
CA ILE A 34 1.04 24.16 -7.88
C ILE A 34 0.91 25.53 -7.21
N ASN A 35 1.99 26.02 -6.59
CA ASN A 35 1.97 27.32 -5.91
C ASN A 35 1.71 28.47 -6.90
N ASN A 36 2.35 28.44 -8.09
CA ASN A 36 2.15 29.45 -9.12
C ASN A 36 0.72 29.41 -9.70
N ARG A 37 0.12 28.22 -9.86
CA ARG A 37 -1.28 28.06 -10.28
C ARG A 37 -2.26 28.59 -9.24
N ILE A 38 -2.06 28.31 -7.95
CA ILE A 38 -2.94 28.81 -6.89
C ILE A 38 -2.84 30.34 -6.78
N ILE A 39 -1.65 30.91 -6.91
CA ILE A 39 -1.46 32.38 -6.83
C ILE A 39 -2.14 33.10 -8.00
N THR A 40 -2.13 32.54 -9.21
CA THR A 40 -2.85 33.13 -10.36
C THR A 40 -4.35 32.83 -10.33
N GLU A 41 -4.79 31.58 -10.19
CA GLU A 41 -6.24 31.26 -10.23
C GLU A 41 -7.04 31.79 -9.03
N VAL A 42 -6.45 31.87 -7.84
CA VAL A 42 -7.16 32.21 -6.58
C VAL A 42 -6.88 33.63 -6.10
N LEU A 43 -5.67 34.15 -6.32
CA LEU A 43 -5.24 35.46 -5.81
C LEU A 43 -5.14 36.55 -6.89
N ASP A 44 -5.43 36.26 -8.17
CA ASP A 44 -5.47 37.32 -9.19
C ASP A 44 -6.56 38.37 -8.87
N PRO A 45 -6.20 39.66 -8.74
CA PRO A 45 -7.13 40.74 -8.42
C PRO A 45 -8.23 40.97 -9.46
N GLU A 46 -8.07 40.44 -10.68
CA GLU A 46 -8.96 40.71 -11.83
C GLU A 46 -10.36 40.07 -11.69
N ARG A 47 -10.54 39.12 -10.77
CA ARG A 47 -11.84 38.45 -10.55
C ARG A 47 -12.67 39.07 -9.43
N TYR A 48 -12.16 40.07 -8.70
CA TYR A 48 -12.99 40.95 -7.85
C TYR A 48 -13.73 41.98 -8.73
N GLY A 49 -14.52 41.46 -9.66
CA GLY A 49 -15.47 42.22 -10.42
C GLY A 49 -16.54 42.80 -9.48
N ARG A 50 -16.47 44.12 -9.29
CA ARG A 50 -17.63 45.00 -9.52
C ARG A 50 -18.95 44.48 -8.92
N VAL A 51 -18.99 44.28 -7.60
CA VAL A 51 -20.28 44.22 -6.90
C VAL A 51 -20.82 45.65 -6.86
N ARG A 52 -21.73 45.95 -7.79
CA ARG A 52 -22.45 47.21 -7.85
C ARG A 52 -23.37 47.25 -6.62
N PHE A 53 -22.97 47.96 -5.58
CA PHE A 53 -23.90 48.33 -4.51
C PHE A 53 -24.88 49.36 -5.09
N GLN A 54 -26.02 48.88 -5.56
CA GLN A 54 -27.16 49.71 -5.94
C GLN A 54 -27.98 49.93 -4.67
N GLY A 55 -27.64 50.97 -3.91
CA GLY A 55 -28.34 51.28 -2.68
C GLY A 55 -27.72 52.48 -1.95
N SER A 56 -28.30 53.65 -2.19
CA SER A 56 -28.29 54.80 -1.29
C SER A 56 -26.94 55.49 -1.00
N PHE A 57 -26.73 56.61 -1.71
CA PHE A 57 -25.91 57.78 -1.37
C PHE A 57 -25.23 57.79 0.00
N VAL A 58 -23.89 57.68 0.01
CA VAL A 58 -23.06 58.54 0.88
C VAL A 58 -21.70 58.74 0.23
N ASN A 59 -21.32 60.01 0.08
CA ASN A 59 -20.05 60.44 -0.46
C ASN A 59 -18.89 59.98 0.42
N GLN A 60 -17.75 59.69 -0.21
CA GLN A 60 -16.45 59.73 0.42
C GLN A 60 -16.29 61.06 1.13
N THR A 61 -16.29 61.06 2.45
CA THR A 61 -15.43 61.84 3.35
C THR A 61 -16.12 61.95 4.71
N GLN A 62 -15.35 61.60 5.74
CA GLN A 62 -15.58 61.91 7.15
C GLN A 62 -16.56 61.01 7.91
N TYR A 63 -16.15 60.72 9.15
CA TYR A 63 -16.86 60.04 10.23
C TYR A 63 -16.93 58.51 10.21
N PHE A 64 -15.90 57.87 10.77
CA PHE A 64 -16.09 56.61 11.52
C PHE A 64 -15.09 56.46 12.68
N GLU A 65 -15.03 57.47 13.55
CA GLU A 65 -14.71 57.23 14.95
C GLU A 65 -15.99 56.80 15.65
N SER A 66 -16.32 55.50 15.67
CA SER A 66 -17.16 54.86 16.71
C SER A 66 -17.40 53.38 16.39
N ASN A 67 -17.16 52.52 17.38
CA ASN A 67 -17.56 51.10 17.50
C ASN A 67 -16.46 50.03 17.28
N SER A 68 -15.18 50.36 17.47
CA SER A 68 -14.11 49.35 17.53
C SER A 68 -14.05 48.52 18.84
N GLN A 69 -15.10 48.51 19.66
CA GLN A 69 -15.12 47.85 20.98
C GLN A 69 -16.07 46.65 21.10
N GLN A 70 -16.56 46.07 20.00
CA GLN A 70 -17.42 44.88 20.09
C GLN A 70 -16.99 43.66 19.26
N TYR A 71 -15.70 43.56 18.95
CA TYR A 71 -15.13 42.28 18.53
C TYR A 71 -13.74 42.09 19.13
N MET A 72 -13.70 41.80 20.43
CA MET A 72 -12.61 41.03 21.01
C MET A 72 -13.06 39.57 20.98
N PRO A 73 -12.64 38.74 20.01
CA PRO A 73 -12.68 37.31 20.23
C PRO A 73 -11.69 37.07 21.38
N SER A 74 -12.15 36.50 22.50
CA SER A 74 -11.32 36.24 23.68
C SER A 74 -9.93 35.76 23.28
N GLY A 75 -8.91 36.61 23.45
CA GLY A 75 -7.54 36.38 22.94
C GLY A 75 -6.84 35.15 23.52
N SER A 76 -7.47 34.49 24.48
CA SER A 76 -7.04 33.24 25.11
C SER A 76 -7.66 31.98 24.50
N GLN A 77 -8.71 32.09 23.68
CA GLN A 77 -9.46 30.92 23.17
C GLN A 77 -8.84 30.33 21.90
N ALA A 78 -8.40 31.17 20.96
CA ALA A 78 -7.79 30.71 19.71
C ALA A 78 -6.46 29.93 19.92
N PRO A 79 -5.53 30.34 20.81
CA PRO A 79 -4.31 29.57 21.07
C PRO A 79 -4.57 28.21 21.75
N ALA A 80 -5.56 28.15 22.65
CA ALA A 80 -5.91 26.93 23.37
C ALA A 80 -6.59 25.88 22.46
N GLU A 81 -7.45 26.31 21.53
CA GLU A 81 -8.05 25.43 20.51
C GLU A 81 -7.01 24.91 19.52
N VAL A 82 -6.06 25.76 19.08
CA VAL A 82 -4.94 25.34 18.24
C VAL A 82 -4.07 24.30 18.95
N GLN A 83 -3.80 24.48 20.25
CA GLN A 83 -3.02 23.50 21.01
C GLN A 83 -3.76 22.17 21.15
N ARG A 84 -5.07 22.18 21.46
CA ARG A 84 -5.89 20.97 21.51
C ARG A 84 -5.90 20.20 20.19
N LEU A 85 -5.99 20.90 19.06
CA LEU A 85 -5.94 20.28 17.74
C LEU A 85 -4.55 19.67 17.46
N ARG A 86 -3.47 20.33 17.88
CA ARG A 86 -2.11 19.77 17.80
C ARG A 86 -1.99 18.48 18.61
N ASP A 87 -2.48 18.49 19.85
CA ASP A 87 -2.43 17.32 20.73
C ASP A 87 -3.28 16.16 20.16
N GLN A 88 -4.45 16.47 19.57
CA GLN A 88 -5.30 15.48 18.90
C GLN A 88 -4.63 14.89 17.66
N MET A 89 -3.99 15.72 16.83
CA MET A 89 -3.22 15.25 15.66
C MET A 89 -2.04 14.37 16.09
N ALA A 90 -1.34 14.75 17.17
CA ALA A 90 -0.24 13.96 17.71
C ALA A 90 -0.72 12.58 18.22
N GLN A 91 -1.88 12.52 18.91
CA GLN A 91 -2.47 11.25 19.34
C GLN A 91 -2.91 10.37 18.16
N MET A 92 -3.54 10.96 17.14
CA MET A 92 -3.90 10.21 15.94
C MET A 92 -2.66 9.67 15.22
N GLN A 93 -1.60 10.48 15.10
CA GLN A 93 -0.34 10.08 14.47
C GLN A 93 0.31 8.91 15.23
N ALA A 94 0.37 8.98 16.56
CA ALA A 94 0.90 7.90 17.38
C ALA A 94 0.11 6.59 17.19
N GLY A 95 -1.22 6.65 17.14
CA GLY A 95 -2.06 5.49 16.88
C GLY A 95 -1.88 4.91 15.46
N THR A 96 -1.60 5.75 14.46
CA THR A 96 -1.28 5.27 13.11
C THR A 96 0.08 4.60 13.05
N ASP A 97 1.09 5.13 13.75
CA ASP A 97 2.44 4.58 13.76
C ASP A 97 2.46 3.20 14.43
N GLU A 98 1.76 3.04 15.57
CA GLU A 98 1.57 1.74 16.22
C GLU A 98 0.90 0.73 15.28
N ARG A 99 -0.14 1.14 14.55
CA ARG A 99 -0.85 0.25 13.62
C ARG A 99 0.00 -0.16 12.43
N ILE A 100 0.88 0.72 11.94
CA ILE A 100 1.85 0.41 10.88
C ILE A 100 2.85 -0.64 11.37
N VAL A 101 3.38 -0.49 12.59
CA VAL A 101 4.30 -1.46 13.17
C VAL A 101 3.64 -2.83 13.32
N LEU A 102 2.41 -2.87 13.83
CA LEU A 102 1.64 -4.12 13.95
C LEU A 102 1.39 -4.78 12.60
N LEU A 103 0.97 -4.02 11.58
CA LEU A 103 0.72 -4.54 10.25
C LEU A 103 2.00 -5.08 9.58
N LYS A 104 3.14 -4.41 9.77
CA LYS A 104 4.44 -4.92 9.30
C LYS A 104 4.79 -6.25 9.95
N ALA A 105 4.68 -6.33 11.28
CA ALA A 105 4.98 -7.56 12.01
C ALA A 105 4.01 -8.71 11.67
N GLU A 106 2.75 -8.42 11.36
CA GLU A 106 1.79 -9.41 10.89
C GLU A 106 2.12 -9.90 9.47
N ALA A 107 2.52 -8.99 8.57
CA ALA A 107 2.93 -9.34 7.21
C ALA A 107 4.18 -10.23 7.21
N GLU A 108 5.18 -9.91 8.03
CA GLU A 108 6.38 -10.74 8.21
C GLU A 108 6.04 -12.13 8.75
N ARG A 109 5.22 -12.22 9.80
CA ARG A 109 4.76 -13.51 10.35
C ARG A 109 4.02 -14.36 9.32
N LYS A 110 3.11 -13.77 8.54
CA LYS A 110 2.40 -14.48 7.48
C LYS A 110 3.33 -15.00 6.39
N TYR A 111 4.38 -14.25 6.07
CA TYR A 111 5.37 -14.69 5.09
C TYR A 111 6.18 -15.89 5.60
N GLU A 112 6.62 -15.86 6.86
CA GLU A 112 7.33 -16.98 7.49
C GLU A 112 6.45 -18.23 7.60
N GLU A 113 5.19 -18.07 8.01
CA GLU A 113 4.23 -19.16 8.09
C GLU A 113 4.01 -19.83 6.74
N LEU A 114 3.85 -19.04 5.67
CA LEU A 114 3.68 -19.55 4.31
C LEU A 114 4.93 -20.36 3.86
N GLN A 115 6.13 -19.87 4.17
CA GLN A 115 7.38 -20.58 3.87
C GLN A 115 7.45 -21.93 4.60
N VAL A 116 7.02 -21.98 5.86
CA VAL A 116 6.97 -23.23 6.63
C VAL A 116 5.93 -24.19 6.04
N GLN A 117 4.74 -23.72 5.68
CA GLN A 117 3.72 -24.55 5.05
C GLN A 117 4.19 -25.15 3.73
N LEU A 118 4.83 -24.37 2.87
CA LEU A 118 5.36 -24.85 1.60
C LEU A 118 6.42 -25.95 1.79
N LYS A 119 7.32 -25.78 2.77
CA LYS A 119 8.32 -26.81 3.10
C LYS A 119 7.67 -28.08 3.65
N ALA A 120 6.66 -27.93 4.52
CA ALA A 120 5.93 -29.06 5.07
C ALA A 120 5.17 -29.82 3.99
N GLU A 121 4.51 -29.11 3.06
CA GLU A 121 3.79 -29.73 1.94
C GLU A 121 4.76 -30.44 0.98
N ALA A 122 5.90 -29.82 0.66
CA ALA A 122 6.94 -30.45 -0.15
C ALA A 122 7.46 -31.74 0.49
N ALA A 123 7.79 -31.70 1.79
CA ALA A 123 8.23 -32.87 2.53
C ALA A 123 7.15 -33.98 2.61
N ALA A 124 5.88 -33.60 2.76
CA ALA A 124 4.77 -34.56 2.76
C ALA A 124 4.62 -35.26 1.40
N ARG A 125 4.71 -34.51 0.28
CA ARG A 125 4.67 -35.09 -1.06
C ARG A 125 5.87 -36.00 -1.33
N GLU A 126 7.07 -35.60 -0.90
CA GLU A 126 8.26 -36.44 -1.03
C GLU A 126 8.13 -37.74 -0.23
N ALA A 127 7.66 -37.67 1.02
CA ALA A 127 7.42 -38.85 1.84
C ALA A 127 6.36 -39.78 1.22
N GLU A 128 5.32 -39.25 0.57
CA GLU A 128 4.33 -40.06 -0.14
C GLU A 128 4.92 -40.74 -1.39
N GLN A 129 5.76 -40.03 -2.15
CA GLN A 129 6.48 -40.62 -3.29
C GLN A 129 7.44 -41.71 -2.85
N ASN A 130 8.19 -41.49 -1.77
CA ASN A 130 9.10 -42.49 -1.22
C ASN A 130 8.35 -43.76 -0.79
N LYS A 131 7.18 -43.62 -0.13
CA LYS A 131 6.33 -44.78 0.19
C LYS A 131 5.88 -45.56 -1.05
N LYS A 132 5.52 -44.86 -2.14
CA LYS A 132 5.15 -45.51 -3.41
C LYS A 132 6.33 -46.23 -4.03
N TYR A 133 7.52 -45.63 -3.98
CA TYR A 133 8.75 -46.25 -4.45
C TYR A 133 9.10 -47.52 -3.65
N ASP A 134 9.07 -47.44 -2.32
CA ASP A 134 9.33 -48.59 -1.44
C ASP A 134 8.35 -49.73 -1.68
N ALA A 135 7.06 -49.42 -1.84
CA ALA A 135 6.03 -50.40 -2.16
C ALA A 135 6.28 -51.10 -3.51
N LEU A 136 6.67 -50.34 -4.54
CA LEU A 136 7.00 -50.88 -5.85
C LEU A 136 8.26 -51.77 -5.78
N GLN A 137 9.27 -51.34 -5.03
CA GLN A 137 10.49 -52.13 -4.82
C GLN A 137 10.18 -53.47 -4.14
N LEU A 138 9.32 -53.47 -3.12
CA LEU A 138 8.88 -54.68 -2.44
C LEU A 138 8.09 -55.62 -3.38
N GLN A 139 7.20 -55.06 -4.20
CA GLN A 139 6.47 -55.84 -5.20
C GLN A 139 7.43 -56.52 -6.18
N LEU A 140 8.43 -55.79 -6.69
CA LEU A 140 9.42 -56.32 -7.61
C LEU A 140 10.25 -57.44 -6.96
N GLN A 141 10.65 -57.27 -5.69
CA GLN A 141 11.35 -58.30 -4.93
C GLN A 141 10.51 -59.57 -4.79
N ASN A 142 9.22 -59.43 -4.49
CA ASN A 142 8.31 -60.57 -4.38
C ASN A 142 8.17 -61.31 -5.72
N MET A 143 8.05 -60.59 -6.84
CA MET A 143 8.02 -61.20 -8.18
C MET A 143 9.31 -61.96 -8.50
N MET A 144 10.49 -61.38 -8.21
CA MET A 144 11.77 -62.07 -8.43
C MET A 144 11.85 -63.38 -7.62
N LYS A 145 11.38 -63.37 -6.38
CA LYS A 145 11.37 -64.55 -5.53
C LYS A 145 10.45 -65.64 -6.08
N MET A 146 9.24 -65.30 -6.53
CA MET A 146 8.33 -66.27 -7.15
C MET A 146 8.91 -66.85 -8.45
N PHE A 147 9.53 -66.00 -9.28
CA PHE A 147 10.18 -66.45 -10.51
C PHE A 147 11.31 -67.45 -10.21
N GLN A 148 12.20 -67.16 -9.26
CA GLN A 148 13.26 -68.10 -8.85
C GLN A 148 12.70 -69.42 -8.34
N GLN A 149 11.62 -69.39 -7.57
CA GLN A 149 10.96 -70.61 -7.11
C GLN A 149 10.45 -71.45 -8.27
N SER A 150 9.82 -70.85 -9.28
CA SER A 150 9.35 -71.58 -10.47
C SER A 150 10.48 -72.23 -11.29
N GLN A 151 11.70 -71.67 -11.25
CA GLN A 151 12.87 -72.24 -11.92
C GLN A 151 13.48 -73.43 -11.15
N ASN A 152 13.15 -73.58 -9.85
CA ASN A 152 13.71 -74.60 -8.97
C ASN A 152 12.76 -75.79 -8.75
N LEU A 153 11.66 -75.92 -9.50
CA LEU A 153 10.82 -77.13 -9.42
C LEU A 153 11.55 -78.32 -10.08
N PRO A 154 11.68 -79.47 -9.39
CA PRO A 154 12.24 -80.66 -9.99
C PRO A 154 11.31 -81.18 -11.09
N SER A 155 11.92 -81.63 -12.19
CA SER A 155 11.26 -82.13 -13.40
C SER A 155 10.63 -83.51 -13.22
#